data_AF-A0A917EB66-F1
#
_entry.id   AF-A0A917EB66-F1
#
_cell.length_a   1.000
_cell.length_b   1.000
_cell.length_c   1.000
_cell.angle_alpha   90.00
_cell.angle_beta   90.00
_cell.angle_gamma   90.00
#
_symmetry.space_group_name_H-M   'P 1'
#
loop_
_entity.id
_entity.type
_entity.pdbx_description
1 polymer ?
#
loop_
_entity_poly.entity_id
_entity_poly.type
_entity_poly.pdbx_seq_one_letter_code
_entity_poly.pdbx_strand_id
1 'polypeptide(L)'
;MRSYIFVVVFVLIFTSCQDLKTPKKPNPLLSPAKMEAILTDLVVLDAMISVNNFRIDNLQISLPDFIYEKHDIDSANLAKNIEYYNSLYEQNTEIYENVKTNIEKIKQRVEEKRRKIDSTERIKKELNREKDSLNRK
;
A
#
# COMPACT_ATOMS: atom_id res chain seq x y z
N MET A 1 13.56 45.51 25.84
CA MET A 1 12.88 44.67 24.81
C MET A 1 13.62 43.37 24.51
N ARG A 2 14.94 43.38 24.22
CA ARG A 2 15.74 42.14 23.99
C ARG A 2 15.68 41.09 25.13
N SER A 3 15.74 41.51 26.39
CA SER A 3 15.69 40.58 27.55
C SER A 3 14.36 39.84 27.71
N TYR A 4 13.24 40.47 27.37
CA TYR A 4 11.90 39.86 27.49
C TYR A 4 11.69 38.76 26.45
N ILE A 5 12.30 38.91 25.26
CA ILE A 5 12.26 37.87 24.22
C ILE A 5 12.93 36.59 24.70
N PHE A 6 14.07 36.69 25.40
CA PHE A 6 14.74 35.50 25.96
C PHE A 6 13.90 34.79 27.02
N VAL A 7 13.18 35.54 27.86
CA VAL A 7 12.28 34.96 28.87
C VAL A 7 11.09 34.25 28.22
N VAL A 8 10.48 34.86 27.20
CA VAL A 8 9.36 34.24 26.46
C VAL A 8 9.82 32.97 25.73
N VAL A 9 10.98 33.00 25.08
CA VAL A 9 11.57 31.82 24.41
C VAL A 9 11.87 30.72 25.42
N PHE A 10 12.41 31.07 26.59
CA PHE A 10 12.70 30.10 27.65
C PHE A 10 11.41 29.42 28.14
N VAL A 11 10.35 30.19 28.43
CA VAL A 11 9.05 29.64 28.87
C VAL A 11 8.44 28.73 27.81
N LEU A 12 8.52 29.08 26.51
CA LEU A 12 8.01 28.25 25.41
C LEU A 12 8.73 26.90 25.27
N ILE A 13 10.01 26.83 25.66
CA ILE A 13 10.75 25.56 25.65
C ILE A 13 10.25 24.63 26.76
N PHE A 14 9.93 25.16 27.95
CA PHE A 14 9.46 24.34 29.08
C PHE A 14 8.00 23.85 28.95
N THR A 15 7.18 24.48 28.10
CA THR A 15 5.81 24.02 27.83
C THR A 15 5.72 22.95 26.72
N SER A 16 6.83 22.60 26.09
CA SER A 16 6.87 21.64 24.98
C SER A 16 6.84 20.16 25.40
N CYS A 17 6.74 19.87 26.70
CA CYS A 17 6.63 18.51 27.22
C CYS A 17 5.25 17.94 26.85
N GLN A 18 5.20 17.20 25.73
CA GLN A 18 4.00 16.47 25.31
C GLN A 18 3.95 15.15 26.07
N ASP A 19 2.81 14.86 26.70
CA ASP A 19 2.54 13.51 27.22
C ASP A 19 2.56 12.53 26.04
N LEU A 20 3.59 11.68 25.99
CA LEU A 20 3.66 10.53 25.08
C LEU A 20 2.63 9.50 25.53
N LYS A 21 1.36 9.74 25.17
CA LYS A 21 0.30 8.75 25.34
C LYS A 21 0.63 7.57 24.44
N THR A 22 1.10 6.48 25.03
CA THR A 22 1.27 5.22 24.32
C THR A 22 -0.12 4.76 23.85
N PRO A 23 -0.28 4.44 22.55
CA PRO A 23 -1.57 3.98 22.06
C PRO A 23 -1.95 2.68 22.75
N LYS A 24 -3.22 2.59 23.16
CA LYS A 24 -3.74 1.38 23.79
C LYS A 24 -3.74 0.25 22.78
N LYS A 25 -3.37 -0.96 23.22
CA LYS A 25 -3.47 -2.17 22.40
C LYS A 25 -4.92 -2.34 21.91
N PRO A 26 -5.15 -2.39 20.58
CA PRO A 26 -6.49 -2.53 20.03
C PRO A 26 -7.07 -3.91 20.28
N ASN A 27 -8.40 -4.00 20.24
CA ASN A 27 -9.14 -5.25 20.28
C ASN A 27 -10.23 -5.22 19.18
N PRO A 28 -10.15 -6.08 18.14
CA PRO A 28 -9.09 -7.07 17.90
C PRO A 28 -7.77 -6.43 17.45
N LEU A 29 -6.66 -7.04 17.87
CA LEU A 29 -5.32 -6.76 17.34
C LEU A 29 -5.13 -7.56 16.05
N LEU A 30 -4.76 -6.87 14.97
CA LEU A 30 -4.34 -7.49 13.71
C LEU A 30 -2.95 -8.09 13.89
N SER A 31 -2.70 -9.29 13.37
CA SER A 31 -1.35 -9.86 13.38
C SER A 31 -0.41 -9.06 12.46
N PRO A 32 0.92 -9.10 12.68
CA PRO A 32 1.88 -8.46 11.77
C PRO A 32 1.69 -8.90 10.32
N ALA A 33 1.51 -10.20 10.08
CA ALA A 33 1.23 -10.73 8.75
C ALA A 33 -0.08 -10.19 8.13
N LYS A 34 -1.13 -9.97 8.92
CA LYS A 34 -2.38 -9.35 8.42
C LYS A 34 -2.14 -7.88 8.09
N MET A 35 -1.39 -7.15 8.91
CA MET A 35 -0.98 -5.77 8.61
C MET A 35 -0.14 -5.67 7.33
N GLU A 36 0.84 -6.56 7.15
CA GLU A 36 1.65 -6.63 5.93
C GLU A 36 0.78 -6.83 4.68
N ALA A 37 -0.19 -7.75 4.74
CA ALA A 37 -1.10 -8.01 3.63
C ALA A 37 -1.98 -6.80 3.31
N ILE A 38 -2.57 -6.16 4.33
CA ILE A 38 -3.41 -4.97 4.19
C ILE A 38 -2.60 -3.81 3.58
N LEU A 39 -1.42 -3.51 4.13
CA LEU A 39 -0.57 -2.41 3.67
C LEU A 39 -0.03 -2.66 2.26
N THR A 40 0.30 -3.90 1.91
CA THR A 40 0.69 -4.27 0.55
C THR A 40 -0.44 -3.96 -0.43
N ASP A 41 -1.66 -4.38 -0.12
CA ASP A 41 -2.82 -4.12 -0.98
C ASP A 41 -3.16 -2.63 -1.07
N LEU A 42 -3.02 -1.88 0.03
CA LEU A 42 -3.22 -0.44 0.06
C LEU A 42 -2.26 0.27 -0.90
N VAL A 43 -0.97 -0.09 -0.88
CA VAL A 43 0.05 0.49 -1.76
C VAL A 43 -0.20 0.10 -3.23
N VAL A 44 -0.60 -1.14 -3.49
CA VAL A 44 -0.94 -1.58 -4.85
C VAL A 44 -2.17 -0.84 -5.37
N LEU A 45 -3.18 -0.66 -4.53
CA LEU A 45 -4.40 0.07 -4.86
C LEU A 45 -4.10 1.54 -5.15
N ASP A 46 -3.29 2.20 -4.32
CA ASP A 46 -2.82 3.57 -4.56
C ASP A 46 -2.05 3.70 -5.89
N ALA A 47 -1.19 2.74 -6.19
CA ALA A 47 -0.50 2.69 -7.48
C ALA A 47 -1.48 2.53 -8.66
N MET A 48 -2.54 1.74 -8.51
CA MET A 48 -3.58 1.60 -9.55
C MET A 48 -4.35 2.90 -9.77
N ILE A 49 -4.73 3.59 -8.69
CA ILE A 49 -5.40 4.90 -8.73
C ILE A 49 -4.54 5.88 -9.51
N SER A 50 -3.27 6.05 -9.09
CA SER A 50 -2.35 7.04 -9.68
C SER A 50 -2.16 6.89 -11.20
N VAL A 51 -2.36 5.69 -11.76
CA VAL A 51 -2.23 5.41 -13.19
C VAL A 51 -3.54 5.61 -13.96
N ASN A 52 -4.71 5.32 -13.38
CA ASN A 52 -5.98 5.37 -14.11
C ASN A 52 -7.20 5.69 -13.25
N ASN A 53 -7.27 6.92 -12.74
CA ASN A 53 -8.43 7.44 -11.99
C ASN A 53 -9.78 7.21 -12.70
N PHE A 54 -9.84 7.34 -14.03
CA PHE A 54 -11.09 7.31 -14.80
C PHE A 54 -11.84 5.96 -14.74
N ARG A 55 -11.15 4.84 -14.53
CA ARG A 55 -11.81 3.53 -14.42
C ARG A 55 -12.51 3.33 -13.09
N ILE A 56 -12.10 4.06 -12.07
CA ILE A 56 -12.54 3.85 -10.69
C ILE A 56 -13.83 4.61 -10.40
N ASP A 57 -13.99 5.81 -10.97
CA ASP A 57 -15.25 6.57 -10.89
C ASP A 57 -16.45 5.79 -11.44
N ASN A 58 -16.20 4.87 -12.38
CA ASN A 58 -17.22 4.00 -12.96
C ASN A 58 -17.60 2.79 -12.08
N LEU A 59 -16.81 2.46 -11.05
CA LEU A 59 -17.08 1.30 -10.19
C LEU A 59 -18.13 1.59 -9.09
N GLN A 60 -18.53 2.84 -8.84
CA GLN A 60 -19.47 3.25 -7.77
C GLN A 60 -19.15 2.67 -6.37
N ILE A 61 -17.95 2.15 -6.14
CA ILE A 61 -17.48 1.56 -4.89
C ILE A 61 -16.38 2.47 -4.36
N SER A 62 -16.43 2.79 -3.06
CA SER A 62 -15.31 3.51 -2.45
C SER A 62 -14.13 2.55 -2.34
N LEU A 63 -12.97 2.94 -2.86
CA LEU A 63 -11.78 2.08 -2.87
C LEU A 63 -11.31 1.65 -1.47
N PRO A 64 -11.40 2.49 -0.43
CA PRO A 64 -11.16 2.03 0.93
C PRO A 64 -12.07 0.86 1.32
N ASP A 65 -13.33 0.83 0.86
CA ASP A 65 -14.26 -0.27 1.14
C ASP A 65 -13.78 -1.59 0.53
N PHE A 66 -13.09 -1.57 -0.61
CA PHE A 66 -12.50 -2.78 -1.18
C PHE A 66 -11.45 -3.41 -0.25
N ILE A 67 -10.64 -2.59 0.42
CA ILE A 67 -9.65 -3.07 1.40
C ILE A 67 -10.35 -3.64 2.63
N TYR A 68 -11.39 -2.94 3.11
CA TYR A 68 -12.18 -3.34 4.27
C TYR A 68 -12.88 -4.68 4.05
N GLU A 69 -13.53 -4.85 2.90
CA GLU A 69 -14.20 -6.08 2.51
C GLU A 69 -13.21 -7.23 2.30
N LYS A 70 -12.11 -6.99 1.56
CA LYS A 70 -11.11 -8.03 1.27
C LYS A 70 -10.47 -8.62 2.53
N HIS A 71 -10.25 -7.79 3.55
CA HIS A 71 -9.54 -8.19 4.77
C HIS A 71 -10.45 -8.45 5.96
N ASP A 72 -11.77 -8.29 5.81
CA ASP A 72 -12.74 -8.37 6.91
C ASP A 72 -12.32 -7.49 8.09
N ILE A 73 -12.18 -6.18 7.80
CA ILE A 73 -11.78 -5.14 8.77
C ILE A 73 -12.62 -3.89 8.55
N ASP A 74 -12.79 -3.09 9.61
CA ASP A 74 -13.36 -1.74 9.51
C ASP A 74 -12.28 -0.65 9.61
N SER A 75 -12.66 0.58 9.23
CA SER A 75 -11.76 1.73 9.22
C SER A 75 -11.22 2.10 10.60
N ALA A 76 -12.04 1.97 11.65
CA ALA A 76 -11.65 2.30 13.02
C ALA A 76 -10.68 1.25 13.60
N ASN A 77 -10.89 -0.02 13.26
CA ASN A 77 -10.01 -1.12 13.61
C ASN A 77 -8.64 -0.94 12.97
N LEU A 78 -8.61 -0.68 11.66
CA LEU A 78 -7.38 -0.44 10.92
C LEU A 78 -6.61 0.76 11.49
N ALA A 79 -7.30 1.88 11.71
CA ALA A 79 -6.67 3.09 12.27
C ALA A 79 -6.00 2.85 13.62
N LYS A 80 -6.69 2.16 14.55
CA LYS A 80 -6.14 1.82 15.87
C LYS A 80 -4.96 0.85 15.79
N ASN A 81 -4.98 -0.10 14.84
CA ASN A 81 -3.87 -1.02 14.63
C ASN A 81 -2.65 -0.33 14.01
N ILE A 82 -2.85 0.55 13.02
CA ILE A 82 -1.79 1.41 12.49
C ILE A 82 -1.16 2.25 13.60
N GLU A 83 -1.99 2.90 14.42
CA GLU A 83 -1.51 3.71 15.56
C GLU A 83 -0.70 2.86 16.55
N TYR A 84 -1.19 1.67 16.90
CA TYR A 84 -0.51 0.74 17.79
C TYR A 84 0.85 0.29 17.23
N TYR A 85 0.90 -0.19 15.99
CA TYR A 85 2.15 -0.63 15.37
C TYR A 85 3.14 0.52 15.16
N ASN A 86 2.68 1.73 14.84
CA ASN A 86 3.53 2.91 14.76
C ASN A 86 4.24 3.26 16.09
N SER A 87 3.69 2.84 17.24
CA SER A 87 4.36 2.99 18.52
C SER A 87 5.44 1.93 18.81
N LEU A 88 5.47 0.85 18.03
CA LEU A 88 6.39 -0.29 18.17
C LEU A 88 7.44 -0.24 17.06
N TYR A 89 8.50 0.54 17.24
CA TYR A 89 9.51 0.82 16.21
C TYR A 89 10.02 -0.43 15.47
N GLU A 90 10.46 -1.45 16.20
CA GLU A 90 11.04 -2.67 15.63
C GLU A 90 10.02 -3.46 14.80
N GLN A 91 8.83 -3.73 15.37
CA GLN A 91 7.75 -4.46 14.68
C GLN A 91 7.23 -3.69 13.47
N ASN A 92 7.11 -2.36 13.56
CA ASN A 92 6.67 -1.54 12.45
C ASN A 92 7.68 -1.59 11.29
N THR A 93 8.97 -1.51 11.63
CA THR A 93 10.05 -1.60 10.64
C THR A 93 9.99 -2.92 9.90
N GLU A 94 9.86 -4.04 10.62
CA GLU A 94 9.71 -5.37 10.04
C GLU A 94 8.49 -5.46 9.10
N ILE A 95 7.32 -4.95 9.54
CA ILE A 95 6.11 -4.91 8.72
C ILE A 95 6.38 -4.17 7.39
N TYR A 96 6.98 -2.97 7.44
CA TYR A 96 7.24 -2.17 6.23
C TYR A 96 8.31 -2.79 5.32
N GLU A 97 9.33 -3.45 5.87
CA GLU A 97 10.31 -4.21 5.08
C GLU A 97 9.66 -5.41 4.36
N ASN A 98 8.77 -6.12 5.04
CA ASN A 98 8.00 -7.21 4.44
C ASN A 98 7.03 -6.70 3.37
N VAL A 99 6.36 -5.56 3.59
CA VAL A 99 5.52 -4.89 2.58
C VAL A 99 6.35 -4.55 1.35
N LYS A 100 7.53 -3.96 1.51
CA LYS A 100 8.45 -3.67 0.39
C LYS A 100 8.80 -4.93 -0.39
N THR A 101 9.16 -6.00 0.32
CA THR A 101 9.49 -7.31 -0.26
C THR A 101 8.30 -7.90 -1.04
N ASN A 102 7.08 -7.78 -0.51
CA ASN A 102 5.87 -8.25 -1.19
C ASN A 102 5.61 -7.46 -2.47
N ILE A 103 5.80 -6.14 -2.45
CA ILE A 103 5.67 -5.29 -3.65
C ILE A 103 6.70 -5.69 -4.71
N GLU A 104 7.95 -5.95 -4.34
CA GLU A 104 8.99 -6.41 -5.27
C GLU A 104 8.63 -7.76 -5.91
N LYS A 105 8.12 -8.71 -5.12
CA LYS A 105 7.61 -10.00 -5.64
C LYS A 105 6.44 -9.80 -6.60
N ILE A 106 5.52 -8.89 -6.31
CA ILE A 106 4.39 -8.56 -7.20
C ILE A 106 4.92 -8.00 -8.53
N LYS A 107 5.86 -7.05 -8.50
CA LYS A 107 6.49 -6.48 -9.70
C LYS A 107 7.13 -7.56 -10.57
N GLN A 108 7.93 -8.44 -9.97
CA GLN A 108 8.57 -9.55 -10.68
C GLN A 108 7.55 -10.47 -11.36
N ARG A 109 6.48 -10.87 -10.64
CA ARG A 109 5.41 -11.72 -11.18
C ARG A 109 4.68 -11.04 -12.34
N VAL A 110 4.42 -9.73 -12.25
CA VAL A 110 3.77 -8.97 -13.33
C VAL A 110 4.68 -8.90 -14.55
N GLU A 111 5.97 -8.65 -14.37
CA GLU A 111 6.94 -8.60 -15.47
C GLU A 111 7.10 -9.96 -16.16
N GLU A 112 7.18 -11.04 -15.38
CA GLU A 112 7.24 -12.40 -15.93
C GLU A 112 5.99 -12.72 -16.77
N LYS A 113 4.80 -12.39 -16.24
CA LYS A 113 3.53 -12.55 -16.97
C LYS A 113 3.53 -11.75 -18.27
N ARG A 114 4.00 -10.50 -18.23
CA ARG A 114 4.08 -9.64 -19.43
C ARG A 114 4.99 -10.26 -20.50
N ARG A 115 6.17 -10.75 -20.12
CA ARG A 115 7.10 -11.42 -21.06
C ARG A 115 6.49 -12.65 -21.72
N LYS A 116 5.71 -13.45 -20.96
CA LYS A 116 5.00 -14.62 -21.50
C LYS A 116 3.89 -14.22 -22.46
N ILE A 117 3.13 -13.17 -22.15
CA ILE A 117 2.10 -12.66 -23.07
C ILE A 117 2.74 -12.19 -24.38
N ASP A 118 3.79 -11.38 -24.30
CA ASP A 118 4.50 -10.87 -25.49
C ASP A 118 5.05 -12.00 -26.36
N SER A 119 5.59 -13.07 -25.77
CA SER A 119 6.09 -14.22 -26.53
C SER A 119 4.96 -15.00 -27.20
N THR A 120 3.85 -15.22 -26.50
CA THR A 120 2.68 -15.90 -27.08
C THR A 120 2.03 -15.11 -28.21
N GLU A 121 1.98 -13.78 -28.11
CA GLU A 121 1.47 -12.92 -29.19
C GLU A 121 2.34 -12.96 -30.44
N ARG A 122 3.67 -13.00 -30.28
CA ARG A 122 4.59 -13.16 -31.40
C ARG A 122 4.38 -14.48 -32.13
N ILE A 123 4.32 -15.59 -31.39
CA ILE A 123 4.08 -16.92 -31.96
C ILE A 123 2.72 -16.96 -32.68
N LYS A 124 1.67 -16.39 -32.08
CA LYS A 124 0.34 -16.32 -32.70
C LYS A 124 0.36 -15.54 -34.02
N LYS A 125 1.12 -14.44 -34.07
CA LYS A 125 1.28 -13.63 -35.28
C LYS A 125 2.04 -14.38 -36.38
N GLU A 126 3.06 -15.14 -36.03
CA GLU A 126 3.79 -15.99 -36.97
C GLU A 126 2.91 -17.11 -37.54
N LEU A 127 2.18 -17.83 -36.67
CA LEU A 127 1.27 -18.90 -37.09
C LEU A 127 0.16 -18.38 -38.02
N ASN A 128 -0.37 -17.19 -37.76
CA ASN A 128 -1.37 -16.57 -38.63
C ASN A 128 -0.79 -16.21 -40.01
N ARG A 129 0.45 -15.71 -40.07
CA ARG A 129 1.12 -15.43 -41.35
C ARG A 129 1.35 -16.71 -42.16
N GLU A 130 1.72 -17.80 -41.51
CA GLU A 130 1.90 -19.09 -42.15
C GLU A 130 0.57 -19.63 -42.70
N LYS A 131 -0.52 -19.56 -41.92
CA LYS A 131 -1.87 -19.93 -42.38
C LYS A 131 -2.34 -19.10 -43.57
N ASP A 132 -2.11 -17.78 -43.56
CA ASP A 132 -2.47 -16.88 -44.66
C ASP A 132 -1.67 -17.16 -45.94
N SER A 133 -0.46 -17.74 -45.80
CA SER A 133 0.37 -18.16 -46.94
C SER A 133 -0.08 -19.51 -47.53
N LEU A 134 -0.59 -20.41 -46.69
CA LEU A 134 -1.11 -21.72 -47.10
C LEU A 134 -2.50 -21.61 -47.77
N ASN A 135 -3.36 -20.71 -47.32
CA ASN A 135 -4.69 -20.49 -47.90
C ASN A 135 -4.68 -19.70 -49.23
N ARG A 136 -3.54 -19.15 -49.65
CA ARG A 136 -3.37 -18.44 -50.93
C ARG A 136 -2.88 -19.32 -52.08
N LYS A 137 -2.58 -20.59 -51.81
CA LYS A 137 -2.17 -21.61 -52.79
C LYS A 137 -3.37 -22.49 -53.14
#